data_AF-A0A4Y4KJE3-F1
#
_entry.id   AF-A0A4Y4KJE3-F1
#
_cell.length_a   1.000
_cell.length_b   1.000
_cell.length_c   1.000
_cell.angle_alpha   90.00
_cell.angle_beta   90.00
_cell.angle_gamma   90.00
#
_symmetry.space_group_name_H-M   'P 1'
#
loop_
_entity.id
_entity.type
_entity.pdbx_description
1 polymer ?
#
loop_
_entity_poly.entity_id
_entity_poly.type
_entity_poly.pdbx_seq_one_letter_code
_entity_poly.pdbx_strand_id
1 'polypeptide(L)'
;MALVAWGRLHGRCRCRGRHQRSFGEPAPSGTSDACGRLRLMDDDLVGTQTPQRRITDAEEALALLERAVPGLTDLRRPARAVIDWAGFEESLGTGLPADYKYLAEWYPTFAMGDFLLVHLPEPGEEDRSLQAIRRTLAVVADAWLEPGLGLLAHPAPGGLLPWGDSCDSDKFMWNTTGRSPQDWIVTVASRGGAWWHYGGGAVQFLAEYCNGILEPWGLPPIDLEVPPC
;
A
#
# COMPACT_ATOMS: atom_id res chain seq x y z
N MET A 1 -11.08 22.96 -2.15
CA MET A 1 -10.63 22.40 -3.44
C MET A 1 -9.11 22.51 -3.55
N ALA A 2 -8.37 21.60 -2.91
CA ALA A 2 -6.93 21.49 -3.12
C ALA A 2 -6.70 20.44 -4.20
N LEU A 3 -6.51 20.90 -5.45
CA LEU A 3 -5.86 20.10 -6.48
C LEU A 3 -4.40 19.95 -6.05
N VAL A 4 -4.04 18.80 -5.48
CA VAL A 4 -2.63 18.43 -5.30
C VAL A 4 -2.10 18.19 -6.71
N ALA A 5 -1.33 19.15 -7.20
CA ALA A 5 -0.62 19.05 -8.47
C ALA A 5 0.44 17.94 -8.36
N TRP A 6 0.06 16.72 -8.74
CA TRP A 6 0.99 15.62 -8.97
C TRP A 6 1.71 15.89 -10.29
N GLY A 7 2.88 16.52 -10.21
CA GLY A 7 3.61 16.95 -11.39
C GLY A 7 5.02 17.39 -11.08
N ARG A 8 5.96 16.52 -11.46
CA ARG A 8 7.43 16.65 -11.44
C ARG A 8 8.03 16.31 -10.08
N LEU A 9 8.49 15.07 -9.97
CA LEU A 9 9.75 14.63 -9.34
C LEU A 9 9.79 13.11 -9.56
N HIS A 10 10.91 12.58 -10.04
CA HIS A 10 11.14 11.20 -10.52
C HIS A 10 10.85 10.98 -12.01
N GLY A 11 11.90 10.65 -12.75
CA GLY A 11 11.82 10.31 -14.16
C GLY A 11 10.99 9.03 -14.37
N ARG A 12 9.97 9.15 -15.22
CA ARG A 12 9.29 8.08 -15.98
C ARG A 12 8.33 7.10 -15.29
N CYS A 13 7.89 7.30 -14.05
CA CYS A 13 6.67 6.63 -13.55
C CYS A 13 5.55 7.66 -13.42
N ARG A 14 4.74 7.82 -14.48
CA ARG A 14 3.47 8.57 -14.41
C ARG A 14 2.34 7.56 -14.44
N CYS A 15 1.54 7.52 -13.39
CA CYS A 15 0.24 6.86 -13.42
C CYS A 15 -0.56 7.46 -14.60
N ARG A 16 -0.81 6.67 -15.65
CA ARG A 16 -1.72 7.10 -16.72
C ARG A 16 -3.13 7.00 -16.14
N GLY A 17 -3.71 8.15 -15.79
CA GLY A 17 -5.05 8.21 -15.21
C GLY A 17 -6.05 7.46 -16.09
N ARG A 18 -6.69 6.41 -15.53
CA ARG A 18 -7.74 5.66 -16.22
C ARG A 18 -8.90 6.62 -16.48
N HIS A 19 -9.22 6.86 -17.75
CA HIS A 19 -10.38 7.67 -18.13
C HIS A 19 -11.65 7.06 -17.53
N GLN A 20 -12.28 7.81 -16.63
CA GLN A 20 -13.60 7.52 -16.06
C GLN A 20 -14.59 7.23 -17.19
N ARG A 21 -15.19 6.03 -17.21
CA ARG A 21 -16.44 5.84 -17.94
C ARG A 21 -17.55 6.47 -17.10
N SER A 22 -18.10 7.56 -17.62
CA SER A 22 -19.21 8.30 -17.06
C SER A 22 -20.42 7.39 -16.90
N PHE A 23 -20.87 7.15 -15.66
CA PHE A 23 -22.23 6.67 -15.39
C PHE A 23 -23.11 7.89 -15.09
N GLY A 24 -24.27 7.93 -15.76
CA GLY A 24 -25.14 9.10 -15.92
C GLY A 24 -25.87 9.60 -14.68
N GLU A 25 -26.45 10.79 -14.85
CA GLU A 25 -27.07 11.70 -13.88
C GLU A 25 -28.24 11.18 -13.02
N PRO A 26 -28.59 11.90 -11.92
CA PRO A 26 -29.50 11.45 -10.85
C PRO A 26 -30.88 12.16 -10.85
N ALA A 27 -31.85 11.61 -10.10
CA ALA A 27 -32.98 12.32 -9.45
C ALA A 27 -33.90 11.34 -8.65
N PRO A 28 -34.76 11.80 -7.71
CA PRO A 28 -34.62 12.92 -6.78
C PRO A 28 -34.92 12.53 -5.30
N SER A 29 -34.76 13.53 -4.43
CA SER A 29 -34.96 13.61 -2.99
C SER A 29 -36.27 13.07 -2.40
N GLY A 30 -36.17 12.39 -1.25
CA GLY A 30 -37.27 12.11 -0.31
C GLY A 30 -36.83 12.35 1.14
N THR A 31 -37.68 13.02 1.92
CA THR A 31 -37.46 13.58 3.26
C THR A 31 -37.66 12.60 4.42
N SER A 32 -36.92 12.86 5.51
CA SER A 32 -37.21 12.61 6.95
C SER A 32 -37.52 11.18 7.43
N ASP A 33 -36.69 10.65 8.34
CA ASP A 33 -37.07 10.55 9.75
C ASP A 33 -35.92 10.06 10.63
N ALA A 34 -35.77 10.72 11.78
CA ALA A 34 -34.86 10.36 12.84
C ALA A 34 -35.46 9.23 13.69
N CYS A 35 -34.74 8.12 13.84
CA CYS A 35 -34.85 7.26 15.00
C CYS A 35 -33.48 6.68 15.31
N GLY A 36 -32.93 7.10 16.46
CA GLY A 36 -31.64 6.67 16.96
C GLY A 36 -31.52 5.15 16.97
N ARG A 37 -30.47 4.67 16.32
CA ARG A 37 -29.91 3.35 16.55
C ARG A 37 -28.45 3.61 16.86
N LEU A 38 -28.02 3.37 18.10
CA LEU A 38 -26.63 3.05 18.35
C LEU A 38 -26.30 1.86 17.45
N ARG A 39 -25.70 2.12 16.29
CA ARG A 39 -25.02 1.08 15.53
C ARG A 39 -23.71 0.82 16.25
N LEU A 40 -23.59 -0.40 16.74
CA LEU A 40 -22.37 -0.92 17.33
C LEU A 40 -21.27 -0.85 16.25
N MET A 41 -20.14 -0.28 16.68
CA MET A 41 -18.90 0.02 15.99
C MET A 41 -18.18 -1.23 15.44
N ASP A 42 -18.74 -1.88 14.42
CA ASP A 42 -18.06 -2.94 13.64
C ASP A 42 -18.16 -2.71 12.11
N ASP A 43 -18.80 -1.63 11.66
CA ASP A 43 -19.18 -1.42 10.24
C ASP A 43 -18.06 -0.85 9.33
N ASP A 44 -16.90 -0.46 9.87
CA ASP A 44 -15.88 0.27 9.09
C ASP A 44 -14.73 -0.62 8.57
N LEU A 45 -14.51 -1.80 9.16
CA LEU A 45 -13.52 -2.79 8.70
C LEU A 45 -14.21 -3.91 7.93
N VAL A 46 -13.93 -4.03 6.63
CA VAL A 46 -14.50 -5.08 5.76
C VAL A 46 -14.09 -6.48 6.22
N GLY A 47 -12.85 -6.64 6.69
CA GLY A 47 -12.38 -7.88 7.29
C GLY A 47 -10.89 -8.15 7.07
N THR A 48 -10.50 -9.41 7.24
CA THR A 48 -9.13 -9.88 7.10
C THR A 48 -9.06 -11.06 6.14
N GLN A 49 -8.27 -10.94 5.08
CA GLN A 49 -7.91 -12.08 4.22
C GLN A 49 -6.62 -12.71 4.73
N THR A 50 -6.58 -14.03 4.81
CA THR A 50 -5.41 -14.77 5.29
C THR A 50 -4.85 -15.61 4.13
N PRO A 51 -3.55 -15.50 3.81
CA PRO A 51 -2.97 -16.38 2.81
C PRO A 51 -3.05 -17.83 3.26
N GLN A 52 -3.12 -18.76 2.31
CA GLN A 52 -3.09 -20.21 2.61
C GLN A 52 -1.85 -20.59 3.43
N ARG A 53 -0.72 -19.94 3.15
CA ARG A 53 0.51 -20.03 3.94
C ARG A 53 1.19 -18.66 3.95
N ARG A 54 1.57 -18.18 5.14
CA ARG A 54 2.42 -16.99 5.26
C ARG A 54 3.85 -17.31 4.82
N ILE A 55 4.40 -16.46 3.94
CA ILE A 55 5.79 -16.55 3.48
C ILE A 55 6.62 -15.56 4.31
N THR A 56 7.64 -16.09 5.00
CA THR A 56 8.57 -15.29 5.81
C THR A 56 9.98 -15.25 5.22
N ASP A 57 10.28 -16.12 4.26
CA ASP A 57 11.53 -16.13 3.52
C ASP A 57 11.49 -15.07 2.41
N ALA A 58 12.50 -14.20 2.39
CA ALA A 58 12.53 -13.04 1.51
C ALA A 58 12.73 -13.42 0.03
N GLU A 59 13.54 -14.45 -0.23
CA GLU A 59 13.82 -14.91 -1.60
C GLU A 59 12.60 -15.62 -2.18
N GLU A 60 11.93 -16.43 -1.36
CA GLU A 60 10.69 -17.09 -1.75
C GLU A 60 9.58 -16.09 -2.06
N ALA A 61 9.42 -15.05 -1.23
CA ALA A 61 8.44 -14.00 -1.45
C ALA A 61 8.72 -13.22 -2.76
N LEU A 62 9.99 -12.87 -3.01
CA LEU A 62 10.36 -12.20 -4.25
C LEU A 62 10.15 -13.09 -5.47
N ALA A 63 10.54 -14.36 -5.41
CA ALA A 63 10.33 -15.31 -6.50
C ALA A 63 8.84 -15.53 -6.81
N LEU A 64 7.98 -15.48 -5.80
CA LEU A 64 6.53 -15.51 -5.98
C LEU A 64 6.05 -14.26 -6.74
N LEU A 65 6.54 -13.08 -6.37
CA LEU A 65 6.18 -11.83 -7.04
C LEU A 65 6.67 -11.79 -8.50
N GLU A 66 7.92 -12.18 -8.76
CA GLU A 66 8.47 -12.25 -10.13
C GLU A 66 7.70 -13.24 -11.01
N ARG A 67 7.19 -14.33 -10.44
CA ARG A 67 6.33 -15.28 -11.16
C ARG A 67 4.94 -14.71 -11.46
N ALA A 68 4.38 -13.97 -10.50
CA ALA A 68 3.09 -13.30 -10.66
C ALA A 68 3.15 -12.16 -11.68
N VAL A 69 4.29 -11.49 -11.79
CA VAL A 69 4.51 -10.35 -12.67
C VAL A 69 5.81 -10.57 -13.47
N PRO A 70 5.79 -11.37 -14.54
CA PRO A 70 7.00 -11.67 -15.31
C PRO A 70 7.72 -10.42 -15.85
N GLY A 71 6.99 -9.36 -16.21
CA GLY A 71 7.57 -8.09 -16.67
C GLY A 71 8.31 -7.31 -15.58
N LEU A 72 8.15 -7.67 -14.29
CA LEU A 72 8.87 -7.02 -13.20
C LEU A 72 10.38 -7.19 -13.36
N THR A 73 10.85 -8.34 -13.84
CA THR A 73 12.29 -8.64 -13.95
C THR A 73 13.04 -7.69 -14.87
N ASP A 74 12.36 -7.00 -15.79
CA ASP A 74 12.97 -5.98 -16.65
C ASP A 74 13.41 -4.74 -15.86
N LEU A 75 12.83 -4.52 -14.68
CA LEU A 75 13.19 -3.44 -13.75
C LEU A 75 14.27 -3.85 -12.75
N ARG A 76 14.65 -5.13 -12.73
CA ARG A 76 15.60 -5.66 -11.75
C ARG A 76 16.96 -5.02 -11.94
N ARG A 77 17.57 -4.57 -10.84
CA ARG A 77 18.95 -4.06 -10.84
C ARG A 77 19.92 -5.18 -11.24
N PRO A 78 20.98 -4.86 -11.99
CA PRO A 78 21.98 -5.86 -12.37
C PRO A 78 22.80 -6.37 -11.18
N ALA A 79 22.82 -5.63 -10.07
CA ALA A 79 23.46 -6.01 -8.83
C ALA A 79 22.62 -5.53 -7.64
N ARG A 80 22.74 -6.24 -6.52
CA ARG A 80 22.10 -5.90 -5.24
C ARG A 80 22.59 -4.51 -4.79
N ALA A 81 21.65 -3.62 -4.53
CA ALA A 81 21.91 -2.31 -4.00
C ALA A 81 22.32 -2.37 -2.51
N VAL A 82 23.12 -1.39 -2.10
CA VAL A 82 23.50 -1.18 -0.70
C VAL A 82 22.70 0.00 -0.18
N ILE A 83 21.79 -0.27 0.75
CA ILE A 83 20.94 0.72 1.40
C ILE A 83 21.35 0.78 2.87
N ASP A 84 21.44 1.98 3.45
CA ASP A 84 21.70 2.13 4.88
C ASP A 84 20.45 1.79 5.71
N TRP A 85 20.18 0.49 5.84
CA TRP A 85 19.05 0.00 6.63
C TRP A 85 19.15 0.38 8.10
N ALA A 86 20.36 0.44 8.66
CA ALA A 86 20.53 0.77 10.08
C ALA A 86 20.08 2.21 10.36
N GLY A 87 20.55 3.18 9.59
CA GLY A 87 20.11 4.58 9.70
C GLY A 87 18.63 4.76 9.35
N PHE A 88 18.12 4.02 8.36
CA PHE A 88 16.72 4.06 7.96
C PHE A 88 15.78 3.55 9.06
N GLU A 89 16.07 2.39 9.63
CA GLU A 89 15.30 1.76 10.72
C GLU A 89 15.42 2.56 12.03
N GLU A 90 16.59 3.13 12.33
CA GLU A 90 16.76 4.05 13.46
C GLU A 90 15.87 5.30 13.31
N SER A 91 15.85 5.89 12.12
CA SER A 91 15.01 7.07 11.83
C SER A 91 13.52 6.79 11.84
N LEU A 92 13.12 5.56 11.52
CA LEU A 92 11.76 5.07 11.69
C LEU A 92 11.48 4.67 13.15
N GLY A 93 12.48 4.34 13.97
CA GLY A 93 12.28 3.81 15.32
C GLY A 93 11.75 2.37 15.32
N THR A 94 11.85 1.66 14.19
CA THR A 94 11.41 0.27 14.05
C THR A 94 12.16 -0.43 12.92
N GLY A 95 12.34 -1.75 13.04
CA GLY A 95 12.84 -2.57 11.95
C GLY A 95 11.83 -2.73 10.83
N LEU A 96 12.27 -3.13 9.64
CA LEU A 96 11.40 -3.42 8.51
C LEU A 96 11.37 -4.91 8.15
N PRO A 97 10.27 -5.38 7.52
CA PRO A 97 10.19 -6.74 7.02
C PRO A 97 11.36 -7.10 6.08
N ALA A 98 11.91 -8.29 6.23
CA ALA A 98 13.08 -8.75 5.48
C ALA A 98 12.79 -8.90 3.98
N ASP A 99 11.57 -9.29 3.61
CA ASP A 99 11.12 -9.40 2.22
C ASP A 99 11.09 -8.03 1.53
N TYR A 100 10.60 -6.99 2.21
CA TYR A 100 10.60 -5.63 1.72
C TYR A 100 12.02 -5.07 1.54
N LYS A 101 12.91 -5.32 2.51
CA LYS A 101 14.32 -4.92 2.39
C LYS A 101 14.99 -5.60 1.20
N TYR A 102 14.76 -6.90 1.04
CA TYR A 102 15.30 -7.68 -0.08
C TYR A 102 14.75 -7.20 -1.43
N LEU A 103 13.46 -6.83 -1.50
CA LEU A 103 12.86 -6.23 -2.68
C LEU A 103 13.53 -4.90 -3.04
N ALA A 104 13.68 -3.98 -2.08
CA ALA A 104 14.30 -2.66 -2.29
C ALA A 104 15.76 -2.74 -2.76
N GLU A 105 16.48 -3.77 -2.34
CA GLU A 105 17.86 -3.98 -2.77
C GLU A 105 17.96 -4.45 -4.23
N TRP A 106 16.94 -5.12 -4.76
CA TRP A 106 16.92 -5.60 -6.14
C TRP A 106 16.12 -4.73 -7.11
N TYR A 107 15.22 -3.89 -6.60
CA TYR A 107 14.30 -3.12 -7.41
C TYR A 107 14.30 -1.64 -7.00
N PRO A 108 14.26 -0.70 -7.97
CA PRO A 108 13.89 0.67 -7.66
C PRO A 108 12.40 0.76 -7.34
N THR A 109 11.94 1.92 -6.85
CA THR A 109 10.50 2.22 -6.78
C THR A 109 9.82 1.93 -8.13
N PHE A 110 8.69 1.21 -8.12
CA PHE A 110 7.98 0.81 -9.34
C PHE A 110 6.46 0.87 -9.16
N ALA A 111 5.74 0.98 -10.28
CA ALA A 111 4.29 0.88 -10.32
C ALA A 111 3.83 -0.47 -10.87
N MET A 112 2.78 -1.05 -10.30
CA MET A 112 2.11 -2.25 -10.83
C MET A 112 0.75 -1.88 -11.43
N GLY A 113 0.53 -2.35 -12.66
CA GLY A 113 -0.72 -2.17 -13.41
C GLY A 113 -1.17 -0.72 -13.55
N ASP A 114 -0.23 0.22 -13.62
CA ASP A 114 -0.47 1.68 -13.61
C ASP A 114 -1.34 2.20 -12.44
N PHE A 115 -1.46 1.39 -11.38
CA PHE A 115 -2.37 1.61 -10.27
C PHE A 115 -1.62 1.79 -8.95
N LEU A 116 -0.85 0.77 -8.53
CA LEU A 116 -0.20 0.72 -7.22
C LEU A 116 1.27 1.09 -7.35
N LEU A 117 1.69 2.19 -6.72
CA LEU A 117 3.09 2.60 -6.60
C LEU A 117 3.71 1.99 -5.33
N VAL A 118 4.72 1.14 -5.51
CA VAL A 118 5.49 0.53 -4.42
C VAL A 118 6.68 1.44 -4.13
N HIS A 119 6.65 2.12 -2.99
CA HIS A 119 7.77 2.96 -2.56
C HIS A 119 8.86 2.07 -2.00
N LEU A 120 10.07 2.21 -2.53
CA LEU A 120 11.27 1.51 -2.04
C LEU A 120 12.36 2.56 -1.82
N PRO A 121 13.09 2.52 -0.70
CA PRO A 121 14.19 3.44 -0.49
C PRO A 121 15.26 3.24 -1.57
N GLU A 122 15.69 4.34 -2.16
CA GLU A 122 16.74 4.35 -3.16
C GLU A 122 18.11 4.57 -2.47
N PRO A 123 19.18 3.87 -2.91
CA PRO A 123 20.51 4.05 -2.33
C PRO A 123 20.99 5.50 -2.40
N GLY A 124 21.33 6.08 -1.24
CA GLY A 124 21.77 7.47 -1.12
C GLY A 124 20.62 8.50 -1.07
N GLU A 125 19.36 8.05 -1.12
CA GLU A 125 18.15 8.89 -1.05
C GLU A 125 17.22 8.43 0.10
N GLU A 126 17.78 7.80 1.12
CA GLU A 126 17.09 7.31 2.32
C GLU A 126 16.32 8.45 3.02
N ASP A 127 16.97 9.61 3.22
CA ASP A 127 16.36 10.79 3.83
C ASP A 127 15.13 11.29 3.06
N ARG A 128 15.19 11.23 1.73
CA ARG A 128 14.07 11.61 0.87
C ARG A 128 12.90 10.66 1.05
N SER A 129 13.19 9.36 1.13
CA SER A 129 12.20 8.30 1.34
C SER A 129 11.55 8.44 2.73
N LEU A 130 12.33 8.73 3.77
CA LEU A 130 11.84 9.04 5.12
C LEU A 130 10.92 10.27 5.13
N GLN A 131 11.27 11.34 4.40
CA GLN A 131 10.41 12.51 4.26
C GLN A 131 9.09 12.19 3.57
N ALA A 132 9.10 11.33 2.54
CA ALA A 132 7.89 10.89 1.86
C ALA A 132 6.98 10.07 2.80
N ILE A 133 7.55 9.16 3.59
CA ILE A 133 6.83 8.39 4.62
C ILE A 133 6.20 9.35 5.64
N ARG A 134 6.95 10.33 6.18
CA ARG A 134 6.44 11.31 7.15
C ARG A 134 5.27 12.14 6.61
N ARG A 135 5.34 12.56 5.34
CA ARG A 135 4.23 13.28 4.68
C ARG A 135 2.99 12.39 4.56
N THR A 136 3.19 11.13 4.18
CA THR A 136 2.09 10.16 4.05
C THR A 136 1.45 9.87 5.39
N LEU A 137 2.25 9.69 6.45
CA LEU A 137 1.76 9.49 7.81
C LEU A 137 0.94 10.69 8.31
N ALA A 138 1.35 11.92 8.00
CA ALA A 138 0.57 13.11 8.34
C ALA A 138 -0.81 13.11 7.65
N VAL A 139 -0.87 12.72 6.37
CA VAL A 139 -2.14 12.57 5.65
C VAL A 139 -3.00 11.46 6.24
N VAL A 140 -2.40 10.31 6.59
CA VAL A 140 -3.15 9.21 7.21
C VAL A 140 -3.74 9.64 8.55
N ALA A 141 -2.93 10.31 9.39
CA ALA A 141 -3.37 10.75 10.71
C ALA A 141 -4.47 11.82 10.67
N ASP A 142 -4.42 12.75 9.71
CA ASP A 142 -5.34 13.88 9.62
C ASP A 142 -6.63 13.56 8.86
N ALA A 143 -6.55 12.73 7.81
CA ALA A 143 -7.62 12.60 6.82
C ALA A 143 -8.14 11.18 6.59
N TRP A 144 -7.53 10.16 7.19
CA TRP A 144 -7.92 8.76 6.97
C TRP A 144 -8.30 8.00 8.22
N LEU A 145 -7.60 8.23 9.35
CA LEU A 145 -7.86 7.48 10.56
C LEU A 145 -9.24 7.83 11.14
N GLU A 146 -10.14 6.86 11.08
CA GLU A 146 -11.44 6.94 11.72
C GLU A 146 -11.32 6.53 13.20
N PRO A 147 -11.75 7.36 14.16
CA PRO A 147 -11.63 7.06 15.59
C PRO A 147 -12.26 5.72 16.01
N GLY A 148 -13.28 5.26 15.28
CA GLY A 148 -13.99 4.00 15.54
C GLY A 148 -13.16 2.73 15.23
N LEU A 149 -12.14 2.83 14.37
CA LEU A 149 -11.32 1.68 13.96
C LEU A 149 -10.22 1.32 14.95
N GLY A 150 -9.91 2.21 15.91
CA GLY A 150 -8.80 2.01 16.85
C GLY A 150 -7.41 1.92 16.20
N LEU A 151 -7.30 2.26 14.93
CA LEU A 151 -6.04 2.29 14.18
C LEU A 151 -5.33 3.62 14.44
N LEU A 152 -4.00 3.56 14.59
CA LEU A 152 -3.15 4.72 14.83
C LEU A 152 -2.13 4.87 13.71
N ALA A 153 -1.58 6.06 13.50
CA ALA A 153 -0.43 6.24 12.62
C ALA A 153 0.86 5.95 13.38
N HIS A 154 1.82 5.30 12.73
CA HIS A 154 3.18 5.17 13.25
C HIS A 154 3.76 6.59 13.49
N PRO A 155 4.47 6.88 14.61
CA PRO A 155 5.16 5.95 15.53
C PRO A 155 4.37 5.53 16.77
N ALA A 156 3.05 5.74 16.82
CA ALA A 156 2.26 5.18 17.92
C ALA A 156 2.44 3.65 17.98
N PRO A 157 2.47 3.02 19.17
CA PRO A 157 2.59 1.56 19.28
C PRO A 157 1.49 0.84 18.48
N GLY A 158 1.88 -0.09 17.60
CA GLY A 158 0.95 -0.77 16.70
C GLY A 158 0.44 0.09 15.54
N GLY A 159 0.99 1.28 15.34
CA GLY A 159 0.57 2.22 14.31
C GLY A 159 0.86 1.74 12.89
N LEU A 160 0.12 2.29 11.93
CA LEU A 160 0.23 2.00 10.52
C LEU A 160 1.44 2.69 9.91
N LEU A 161 2.25 1.94 9.17
CA LEU A 161 3.44 2.43 8.47
C LEU A 161 3.26 2.26 6.95
N PRO A 162 3.17 3.34 6.16
CA PRO A 162 2.93 3.26 4.72
C PRO A 162 4.15 2.75 3.94
N TRP A 163 3.88 1.95 2.91
CA TRP A 163 4.87 1.44 1.94
C TRP A 163 4.41 1.56 0.49
N GLY A 164 3.13 1.83 0.26
CA GLY A 164 2.56 2.00 -1.07
C GLY A 164 1.36 2.92 -1.08
N ASP A 165 1.08 3.50 -2.24
CA ASP A 165 -0.17 4.21 -2.51
C ASP A 165 -0.63 3.96 -3.94
N SER A 166 -1.89 4.26 -4.22
CA SER A 166 -2.42 4.22 -5.59
C SER A 166 -2.58 5.61 -6.19
N CYS A 167 -2.72 5.67 -7.51
CA CYS A 167 -3.10 6.90 -8.22
C CYS A 167 -4.48 7.44 -7.79
N ASP A 168 -5.34 6.56 -7.26
CA ASP A 168 -6.63 6.91 -6.68
C ASP A 168 -6.54 7.17 -5.17
N SER A 169 -5.34 7.42 -4.64
CA SER A 169 -5.10 7.76 -3.23
C SER A 169 -5.39 6.64 -2.23
N ASP A 170 -5.53 5.38 -2.66
CA ASP A 170 -5.54 4.25 -1.73
C ASP A 170 -4.20 4.20 -0.95
N LYS A 171 -4.22 3.63 0.24
CA LYS A 171 -3.05 3.51 1.11
C LYS A 171 -2.77 2.04 1.43
N PHE A 172 -1.51 1.66 1.24
CA PHE A 172 -1.00 0.33 1.59
C PHE A 172 0.03 0.50 2.71
N MET A 173 -0.29 -0.09 3.85
CA MET A 173 0.45 0.11 5.10
C MET A 173 0.73 -1.22 5.76
N TRP A 174 1.77 -1.29 6.57
CA TRP A 174 1.91 -2.35 7.57
C TRP A 174 1.20 -1.95 8.85
N ASN A 175 0.52 -2.91 9.46
CA ASN A 175 0.11 -2.81 10.85
C ASN A 175 1.24 -3.36 11.74
N THR A 176 1.81 -2.49 12.57
CA THR A 176 3.02 -2.78 13.35
C THR A 176 2.74 -3.44 14.72
N THR A 177 1.54 -4.00 14.93
CA THR A 177 1.17 -4.68 16.19
C THR A 177 1.87 -6.03 16.41
N GLY A 178 2.40 -6.65 15.34
CA GLY A 178 3.13 -7.92 15.44
C GLY A 178 4.40 -7.80 16.30
N ARG A 179 4.80 -8.90 16.96
CA ARG A 179 5.96 -8.93 17.87
C ARG A 179 7.28 -8.59 17.19
N SER A 180 7.37 -8.88 15.89
CA SER A 180 8.50 -8.54 15.04
C SER A 180 8.00 -8.02 13.68
N PRO A 181 8.84 -7.31 12.89
CA PRO A 181 8.48 -6.90 11.55
C PRO A 181 8.03 -8.07 10.64
N GLN A 182 8.54 -9.28 10.88
CA GLN A 182 8.14 -10.48 10.15
C GLN A 182 6.73 -10.97 10.47
N ASP A 183 6.12 -10.47 11.55
CA ASP A 183 4.74 -10.78 11.95
C ASP A 183 3.74 -9.71 11.49
N TRP A 184 4.20 -8.61 10.90
CA TRP A 184 3.33 -7.52 10.49
C TRP A 184 2.43 -7.93 9.33
N ILE A 185 1.19 -7.45 9.38
CA ILE A 185 0.18 -7.69 8.35
C ILE A 185 0.01 -6.44 7.50
N VAL A 186 -0.50 -6.58 6.29
CA VAL A 186 -0.85 -5.44 5.43
C VAL A 186 -2.22 -4.92 5.85
N THR A 187 -2.36 -3.60 5.92
CA THR A 187 -3.63 -2.89 6.04
C THR A 187 -3.82 -2.00 4.83
N VAL A 188 -4.98 -2.13 4.19
CA VAL A 188 -5.37 -1.35 3.02
C VAL A 188 -6.48 -0.40 3.44
N ALA A 189 -6.32 0.87 3.09
CA ALA A 189 -7.38 1.86 3.14
C ALA A 189 -7.70 2.29 1.71
N SER A 190 -8.89 1.93 1.23
CA SER A 190 -9.34 2.33 -0.10
C SER A 190 -10.00 3.71 -0.06
N ARG A 191 -9.87 4.48 -1.13
CA ARG A 191 -10.56 5.78 -1.29
C ARG A 191 -12.08 5.66 -1.20
N GLY A 192 -12.60 4.47 -1.48
CA GLY A 192 -14.02 4.13 -1.33
C GLY A 192 -14.50 4.01 0.12
N GLY A 193 -13.60 4.15 1.10
CA GLY A 193 -13.91 4.04 2.53
C GLY A 193 -13.75 2.64 3.10
N ALA A 194 -13.48 1.62 2.26
CA ALA A 194 -13.24 0.27 2.75
C ALA A 194 -11.85 0.16 3.38
N TRP A 195 -11.81 -0.32 4.62
CA TRP A 195 -10.61 -0.74 5.33
C TRP A 195 -10.56 -2.25 5.45
N TRP A 196 -9.39 -2.84 5.25
CA TRP A 196 -9.22 -4.29 5.43
C TRP A 196 -7.78 -4.69 5.67
N HIS A 197 -7.59 -5.93 6.12
CA HIS A 197 -6.29 -6.50 6.41
C HIS A 197 -5.98 -7.69 5.51
N TYR A 198 -4.68 -7.87 5.27
CA TYR A 198 -4.15 -9.08 4.67
C TYR A 198 -3.05 -9.66 5.56
N GLY A 199 -3.25 -10.92 5.98
CA GLY A 199 -2.45 -11.60 6.99
C GLY A 199 -1.04 -12.02 6.57
N GLY A 200 -0.57 -11.64 5.37
CA GLY A 200 0.79 -11.87 4.88
C GLY A 200 1.67 -10.60 4.91
N GLY A 201 2.91 -10.72 4.43
CA GLY A 201 3.83 -9.58 4.22
C GLY A 201 3.49 -8.77 2.96
N ALA A 202 4.16 -7.65 2.77
CA ALA A 202 3.89 -6.76 1.62
C ALA A 202 4.22 -7.44 0.28
N VAL A 203 5.37 -8.13 0.17
CA VAL A 203 5.77 -8.75 -1.10
C VAL A 203 4.82 -9.90 -1.48
N GLN A 204 4.40 -10.69 -0.50
CA GLN A 204 3.40 -11.73 -0.71
C GLN A 204 2.04 -11.14 -1.11
N PHE A 205 1.60 -10.06 -0.45
CA PHE A 205 0.39 -9.34 -0.81
C PHE A 205 0.42 -8.91 -2.28
N LEU A 206 1.52 -8.30 -2.74
CA LEU A 206 1.66 -7.88 -4.13
C LEU A 206 1.50 -9.06 -5.11
N ALA A 207 2.13 -10.19 -4.81
CA ALA A 207 2.07 -11.36 -5.68
C ALA A 207 0.67 -11.99 -5.74
N GLU A 208 -0.01 -12.14 -4.60
CA GLU A 208 -1.35 -12.71 -4.53
C GLU A 208 -2.40 -11.76 -5.11
N TYR A 209 -2.20 -10.45 -4.95
CA TYR A 209 -3.05 -9.42 -5.54
C TYR A 209 -2.96 -9.45 -7.08
N CYS A 210 -1.75 -9.51 -7.63
CA CYS A 210 -1.53 -9.59 -9.08
C CYS A 210 -2.08 -10.89 -9.71
N ASN A 211 -2.05 -12.01 -8.99
CA ASN A 211 -2.60 -13.28 -9.47
C ASN A 211 -4.13 -13.39 -9.30
N GLY A 212 -4.79 -12.36 -8.76
CA GLY A 212 -6.24 -12.36 -8.53
C GLY A 212 -6.69 -13.35 -7.45
N ILE A 213 -5.79 -13.74 -6.55
CA ILE A 213 -6.10 -14.63 -5.42
C ILE A 213 -6.87 -13.87 -4.34
N LEU A 214 -6.55 -12.58 -4.17
CA LEU A 214 -7.20 -11.73 -3.17
C LEU A 214 -8.52 -11.19 -3.70
N GLU A 215 -9.51 -11.12 -2.82
CA GLU A 215 -10.68 -10.28 -3.04
C GLU A 215 -10.27 -8.81 -2.91
N PRO A 216 -10.45 -7.95 -3.93
CA PRO A 216 -9.82 -6.63 -3.93
C PRO A 216 -10.53 -5.61 -3.02
N TRP A 217 -11.72 -5.93 -2.48
CA TRP A 217 -12.51 -5.14 -1.52
C TRP A 217 -12.34 -3.60 -1.66
N GLY A 218 -12.76 -3.09 -2.82
CA GLY A 218 -12.73 -1.65 -3.12
C GLY A 218 -11.55 -1.20 -3.99
N LEU A 219 -10.57 -2.07 -4.25
CA LEU A 219 -9.51 -1.83 -5.22
C LEU A 219 -9.90 -2.34 -6.63
N PRO A 220 -9.37 -1.75 -7.72
CA PRO A 220 -9.52 -2.29 -9.07
C PRO A 220 -8.62 -3.51 -9.28
N PRO A 221 -9.02 -4.51 -10.08
CA PRO A 221 -8.10 -5.58 -10.47
C PRO A 221 -6.87 -4.99 -11.15
N ILE A 222 -5.69 -5.53 -10.83
CA ILE A 222 -4.46 -5.17 -11.53
C ILE A 222 -4.51 -5.78 -12.93
N ASP A 223 -4.46 -4.91 -13.93
CA ASP A 223 -4.18 -5.35 -15.29
C ASP A 223 -2.66 -5.49 -15.44
N LEU A 224 -2.19 -6.71 -15.68
CA LEU A 224 -0.76 -6.99 -15.89
C LEU A 224 -0.34 -6.71 -17.34
N GLU A 225 -1.27 -6.34 -18.23
CA GLU A 225 -0.92 -5.90 -19.58
C GLU A 225 -0.16 -4.56 -19.52
N VAL A 226 1.06 -4.59 -20.05
CA VAL A 226 1.87 -3.40 -20.31
C VAL A 226 1.48 -2.89 -21.70
N PRO A 227 0.67 -1.83 -21.84
CA PRO A 227 0.43 -1.27 -23.16
C PRO A 227 1.75 -0.73 -23.73
N PRO A 228 2.03 -0.94 -25.03
CA PRO A 228 3.21 -0.34 -25.66
C PRO A 228 3.14 1.19 -25.54
N CYS A 229 4.28 1.79 -25.20
CA CYS A 229 4.46 3.21 -24.92
C CYS A 229 3.89 4.13 -26.00
#